data_AF-A0A0A9X3F5-F1
#
_entry.id   AF-A0A0A9X3F5-F1
#
_cell.length_a   1.000
_cell.length_b   1.000
_cell.length_c   1.000
_cell.angle_alpha   90.00
_cell.angle_beta   90.00
_cell.angle_gamma   90.00
#
_symmetry.space_group_name_H-M   'P 1'
#
loop_
_entity.id
_entity.type
_entity.pdbx_description
1 polymer ?
#
loop_
_entity_poly.entity_id
_entity_poly.type
_entity_poly.pdbx_seq_one_letter_code
_entity_poly.pdbx_strand_id
1 'polypeptide(L)'
;GVDESWATCRDVVKAAADEVLGNQIPNTKKIWFDEECEAVTKRKNEAYKLTLQRRPTRSLTEDYRAKRRQEKRLHRRKKRKQKSDEFESIEQLRAQNKIRELYHLVNQDCKPFKPHVNAYTDEPLLNENIRILGRWNNQFSE
;
A
#
# COMPACT_ATOMS: atom_id res chain seq x y z
N GLY A 1 -34.79 12.06 14.90
CA GLY A 1 -33.77 12.83 15.64
C GLY A 1 -32.65 13.25 14.70
N VAL A 2 -31.83 14.24 15.06
CA VAL A 2 -30.76 14.78 14.17
C VAL A 2 -29.84 13.67 13.62
N ASP A 3 -29.56 12.64 14.41
CA ASP A 3 -28.74 11.49 14.00
C ASP A 3 -29.36 10.64 12.89
N GLU A 4 -30.69 10.48 12.87
CA GLU A 4 -31.40 9.75 11.79
C GLU A 4 -31.36 10.51 10.47
N SER A 5 -31.46 11.84 10.54
CA SER A 5 -31.35 12.71 9.37
C SER A 5 -29.95 12.60 8.74
N TRP A 6 -28.90 12.56 9.56
CA TRP A 6 -27.53 12.37 9.11
C TRP A 6 -27.25 10.98 8.55
N ALA A 7 -27.84 9.94 9.13
CA ALA A 7 -27.75 8.58 8.61
C ALA A 7 -28.39 8.49 7.22
N THR A 8 -29.60 9.05 7.07
CA THR A 8 -30.34 9.05 5.81
C THR A 8 -29.57 9.81 4.72
N CYS A 9 -29.02 10.98 5.03
CA CYS A 9 -28.23 11.77 4.08
C CYS A 9 -26.96 11.02 3.65
N ARG A 10 -26.25 10.38 4.59
CA ARG A 10 -25.08 9.56 4.28
C ARG A 10 -25.41 8.41 3.33
N ASP A 11 -26.52 7.73 3.56
CA ASP A 11 -26.90 6.56 2.76
C ASP A 11 -27.36 6.98 1.35
N VAL A 12 -28.07 8.10 1.23
CA VAL A 12 -28.44 8.68 -0.08
C VAL A 12 -27.18 9.09 -0.86
N VAL A 13 -26.20 9.74 -0.21
CA VAL A 13 -24.95 10.15 -0.86
C VAL A 13 -24.14 8.92 -1.31
N LYS A 14 -24.07 7.87 -0.48
CA LYS A 14 -23.39 6.62 -0.85
C LYS A 14 -24.08 5.92 -2.01
N ALA A 15 -25.41 5.80 -1.98
CA ALA A 15 -26.17 5.18 -3.06
C ALA A 15 -26.00 5.92 -4.39
N ALA A 16 -26.08 7.26 -4.37
CA ALA A 16 -25.85 8.07 -5.56
C ALA A 16 -24.39 7.96 -6.06
N ALA A 17 -23.41 7.90 -5.15
CA ALA A 17 -22.02 7.70 -5.53
C ALA A 17 -21.79 6.31 -6.17
N ASP A 18 -22.37 5.26 -5.60
CA ASP A 18 -22.26 3.90 -6.13
C ASP A 18 -22.94 3.77 -7.51
N GLU A 19 -24.07 4.44 -7.73
CA GLU A 19 -24.79 4.42 -9.01
C GLU A 19 -24.05 5.20 -10.11
N VAL A 20 -23.56 6.41 -9.80
CA VAL A 20 -22.94 7.30 -10.80
C VAL A 20 -21.46 6.96 -11.05
N LEU A 21 -20.70 6.69 -9.99
CA LEU A 21 -19.24 6.50 -10.08
C LEU A 21 -18.84 5.03 -10.10
N GLY A 22 -19.67 4.14 -9.55
CA GLY A 22 -19.37 2.73 -9.38
C GLY A 22 -18.25 2.47 -8.36
N ASN A 23 -18.08 1.20 -7.99
CA ASN A 23 -16.98 0.78 -7.12
C ASN A 23 -15.66 0.77 -7.90
N GLN A 24 -14.82 1.78 -7.66
CA GLN A 24 -13.44 1.79 -8.13
C GLN A 24 -12.64 0.76 -7.34
N ILE A 25 -12.29 -0.36 -7.97
CA ILE A 25 -11.32 -1.29 -7.39
C ILE A 25 -9.99 -0.53 -7.33
N PRO A 26 -9.43 -0.25 -6.14
CA PRO A 26 -8.17 0.44 -6.07
C PRO A 26 -7.13 -0.41 -6.81
N ASN A 27 -6.45 0.20 -7.78
CA ASN A 27 -5.42 -0.46 -8.58
C ASN A 27 -4.17 -0.68 -7.72
N THR A 28 -4.24 -1.63 -6.79
CA THR A 28 -3.20 -1.95 -5.82
C THR A 28 -2.30 -3.08 -6.30
N LYS A 29 -2.52 -3.61 -7.51
CA LYS A 29 -1.62 -4.63 -8.05
C LYS A 29 -0.28 -3.95 -8.34
N LYS A 30 0.71 -4.25 -7.49
CA LYS A 30 2.11 -3.95 -7.79
C LYS A 30 2.38 -4.56 -9.16
N ILE A 31 2.81 -3.76 -10.13
CA ILE A 31 2.98 -4.17 -11.53
C ILE A 31 3.85 -5.43 -11.66
N TRP A 32 4.85 -5.60 -10.77
CA TRP A 32 5.71 -6.78 -10.73
C TRP A 32 5.16 -8.01 -9.97
N PHE A 33 4.09 -7.85 -9.19
CA PHE A 33 3.52 -8.92 -8.36
C PHE A 33 2.39 -9.60 -9.12
N ASP A 34 2.74 -10.72 -9.74
CA ASP A 34 1.86 -11.55 -10.55
C ASP A 34 1.45 -12.85 -9.84
N GLU A 35 0.68 -13.67 -10.53
CA GLU A 35 0.14 -14.94 -10.02
C GLU A 35 1.25 -15.90 -9.54
N GLU A 36 2.42 -15.89 -10.18
CA GLU A 36 3.56 -16.69 -9.72
C GLU A 36 4.07 -16.21 -8.35
N CYS A 37 4.15 -14.89 -8.14
CA CYS A 37 4.51 -14.32 -6.84
C CYS A 37 3.47 -14.67 -5.77
N GLU A 38 2.19 -14.62 -6.13
CA GLU A 38 1.10 -14.99 -5.23
C GLU A 38 1.18 -16.48 -4.85
N ALA A 39 1.35 -17.37 -5.83
CA ALA A 39 1.46 -18.80 -5.61
C ALA A 39 2.63 -19.16 -4.68
N VAL A 40 3.81 -18.58 -4.89
CA VAL A 40 4.98 -18.84 -4.03
C VAL A 40 4.78 -18.25 -2.63
N THR A 41 4.15 -17.07 -2.53
CA THR A 41 3.79 -16.48 -1.24
C THR A 41 2.81 -17.37 -0.47
N LYS A 42 1.80 -17.92 -1.16
CA LYS A 42 0.82 -18.84 -0.59
C LYS A 42 1.48 -20.11 -0.05
N ARG A 43 2.35 -20.76 -0.84
CA ARG A 43 3.11 -21.95 -0.40
C ARG A 43 3.97 -21.68 0.84
N LYS A 44 4.63 -20.52 0.89
CA LYS A 44 5.41 -20.10 2.07
C LYS A 44 4.50 -19.87 3.28
N ASN A 45 3.35 -19.23 3.10
CA ASN A 45 2.40 -18.99 4.19
C ASN A 45 1.78 -20.29 4.71
N GLU A 46 1.48 -21.26 3.85
CA GLU A 46 1.02 -22.60 4.24
C GLU A 46 2.08 -23.32 5.07
N ALA A 47 3.35 -23.31 4.65
CA ALA A 47 4.45 -23.86 5.44
C ALA A 47 4.61 -23.17 6.80
N TYR A 48 4.45 -21.83 6.83
CA TYR A 48 4.48 -21.07 8.08
C TYR A 48 3.32 -21.46 9.03
N LYS A 49 2.11 -21.61 8.49
CA LYS A 49 0.95 -22.08 9.28
C LYS A 49 1.21 -23.47 9.87
N LEU A 50 1.81 -24.38 9.11
CA LEU A 50 2.18 -25.70 9.62
C LEU A 50 3.20 -25.63 10.75
N THR A 51 4.19 -24.72 10.67
CA THR A 51 5.16 -24.51 11.76
C THR A 51 4.54 -23.88 13.01
N LEU A 52 3.44 -23.15 12.87
CA LEU A 52 2.73 -22.50 13.97
C LEU A 52 1.75 -23.46 14.66
N GLN A 53 1.05 -24.29 13.88
CA GLN A 53 0.03 -25.22 14.39
C GLN A 53 0.64 -26.51 14.98
N ARG A 54 1.76 -26.99 14.43
CA ARG A 54 2.43 -28.20 14.91
C ARG A 54 3.64 -27.82 15.76
N ARG A 55 4.08 -28.72 16.64
CA ARG A 55 5.39 -28.56 17.29
C ARG A 55 6.47 -28.48 16.21
N PRO A 56 7.27 -27.39 16.14
CA PRO A 56 8.19 -27.17 15.04
C PRO A 56 9.31 -28.21 15.06
N THR A 57 9.25 -29.16 14.12
CA THR A 57 10.34 -30.10 13.85
C THR A 57 11.39 -29.43 12.98
N ARG A 58 12.64 -29.93 13.03
CA ARG A 58 13.73 -29.48 12.16
C ARG A 58 13.33 -29.49 10.68
N SER A 59 12.70 -30.57 10.22
CA SER A 59 12.22 -30.71 8.83
C SER A 59 11.21 -29.62 8.44
N LEU A 60 10.19 -29.36 9.25
CA LEU A 60 9.20 -28.30 9.00
C LEU A 60 9.86 -26.91 8.95
N THR A 61 10.83 -26.67 9.83
CA THR A 61 11.58 -25.42 9.88
C THR A 61 12.44 -25.22 8.64
N GLU A 62 13.11 -26.28 8.17
CA GLU A 62 13.92 -26.27 6.96
C GLU A 62 13.06 -26.07 5.70
N ASP A 63 11.90 -26.71 5.61
CA ASP A 63 10.94 -26.54 4.51
C ASP A 63 10.43 -25.09 4.43
N TYR A 64 10.00 -24.50 5.56
CA TYR A 64 9.62 -23.09 5.61
C TYR A 64 10.77 -22.16 5.18
N ARG A 65 11.99 -22.41 5.66
CA ARG A 65 13.18 -21.63 5.27
C ARG A 65 13.45 -21.73 3.76
N ALA A 66 13.34 -22.92 3.17
CA ALA A 66 13.51 -23.14 1.74
C ALA A 66 12.46 -22.37 0.93
N LYS A 67 11.18 -22.51 1.27
CA LYS A 67 10.07 -21.78 0.63
C LYS A 67 10.20 -20.27 0.76
N ARG A 68 10.64 -19.77 1.92
CA ARG A 68 10.94 -18.35 2.15
C ARG A 68 12.09 -17.86 1.26
N ARG A 69 13.18 -18.63 1.12
CA ARG A 69 14.29 -18.27 0.23
C ARG A 69 13.83 -18.21 -1.23
N GLN A 70 13.01 -19.17 -1.65
CA GLN A 70 12.44 -19.21 -3.00
C GLN A 70 11.56 -17.98 -3.28
N GLU A 71 10.62 -17.66 -2.37
CA GLU A 71 9.78 -16.45 -2.43
C GLU A 71 10.64 -15.20 -2.61
N LYS A 72 11.61 -15.00 -1.72
CA LYS A 72 12.47 -13.81 -1.76
C LYS A 72 13.33 -13.74 -3.01
N ARG A 73 13.81 -14.88 -3.52
CA ARG A 73 14.58 -14.93 -4.79
C ARG A 73 13.70 -14.50 -5.95
N LEU A 74 12.48 -15.02 -6.05
CA LEU A 74 11.53 -14.69 -7.11
C LEU A 74 11.16 -13.20 -7.07
N HIS A 75 10.73 -12.69 -5.92
CA HIS A 75 10.34 -11.29 -5.77
C HIS A 75 11.49 -10.34 -6.09
N ARG A 76 12.71 -10.63 -5.61
CA ARG A 76 13.89 -9.81 -5.96
C ARG A 76 14.23 -9.85 -7.45
N ARG A 77 13.98 -10.96 -8.14
CA ARG A 77 14.19 -11.06 -9.59
C ARG A 77 13.18 -10.20 -10.33
N LYS A 78 11.89 -10.34 -10.02
CA LYS A 78 10.83 -9.58 -10.72
C LYS A 78 10.89 -8.08 -10.44
N LYS A 79 11.13 -7.69 -9.20
CA LYS A 79 11.33 -6.28 -8.85
C LYS A 79 12.54 -5.67 -9.56
N ARG A 80 13.63 -6.43 -9.73
CA ARG A 80 14.81 -5.98 -10.50
C ARG A 80 14.48 -5.83 -11.98
N LYS A 81 13.76 -6.79 -12.56
CA LYS A 81 13.31 -6.72 -13.95
C LYS A 81 12.45 -5.48 -14.19
N GLN A 82 11.41 -5.28 -13.39
CA GLN A 82 10.55 -4.09 -13.51
C GLN A 82 11.35 -2.79 -13.44
N LYS A 83 12.30 -2.68 -12.50
CA LYS A 83 13.15 -1.49 -12.42
C LYS A 83 14.03 -1.29 -13.66
N SER A 84 14.50 -2.38 -14.26
CA SER A 84 15.22 -2.34 -15.55
C SER A 84 14.31 -1.82 -16.66
N ASP A 85 13.11 -2.37 -16.77
CA ASP A 85 12.11 -1.97 -17.77
C ASP A 85 11.72 -0.48 -17.58
N GLU A 86 11.61 -0.01 -16.32
CA GLU A 86 11.38 1.40 -15.99
C GLU A 86 12.55 2.29 -16.45
N PHE A 87 13.81 1.88 -16.24
CA PHE A 87 14.97 2.62 -16.75
C PHE A 87 15.00 2.70 -18.28
N GLU A 88 14.73 1.60 -18.96
CA GLU A 88 14.62 1.57 -20.43
C GLU A 88 13.53 2.53 -20.92
N SER A 89 12.38 2.60 -20.22
CA SER A 89 11.32 3.56 -20.55
C SER A 89 11.77 5.02 -20.38
N ILE A 90 12.56 5.34 -19.34
CA ILE A 90 13.13 6.67 -19.13
C ILE A 90 14.09 7.03 -20.27
N GLU A 91 14.93 6.10 -20.70
CA GLU A 91 15.85 6.30 -21.84
C GLU A 91 15.10 6.56 -23.14
N GLN A 92 14.00 5.84 -23.39
CA GLN A 92 13.14 6.07 -24.55
C GLN A 92 12.48 7.46 -24.51
N LEU A 93 11.97 7.89 -23.36
CA LEU A 93 11.39 9.24 -23.20
C LEU A 93 12.43 10.33 -23.45
N ARG A 94 13.68 10.11 -23.03
CA ARG A 94 14.81 11.01 -23.33
C ARG A 94 15.06 11.07 -24.84
N ALA A 95 15.10 9.93 -25.52
CA ALA A 95 15.31 9.87 -26.97
C ALA A 95 14.17 10.54 -27.77
N GLN A 96 12.92 10.44 -27.28
CA GLN A 96 11.75 11.09 -27.87
C GLN A 96 11.60 12.58 -27.49
N ASN A 97 12.53 13.12 -26.70
CA ASN A 97 12.49 14.49 -26.17
C ASN A 97 11.22 14.83 -25.37
N LYS A 98 10.60 13.83 -24.72
CA LYS A 98 9.42 13.99 -23.86
C LYS A 98 9.83 14.38 -22.44
N ILE A 99 10.39 15.58 -22.31
CA ILE A 99 11.05 16.06 -21.10
C ILE A 99 10.11 16.06 -19.88
N ARG A 100 8.85 16.49 -20.05
CA ARG A 100 7.87 16.55 -18.96
C ARG A 100 7.56 15.17 -18.37
N GLU A 101 7.33 14.17 -19.21
CA GLU A 101 7.04 12.79 -18.79
C GLU A 101 8.25 12.17 -18.10
N LEU A 102 9.45 12.41 -18.63
CA LEU A 102 10.71 11.98 -18.03
C LEU A 102 10.85 12.51 -16.59
N TYR A 103 10.69 13.82 -16.38
CA TYR A 103 10.80 14.40 -15.04
C TYR A 103 9.69 13.90 -14.11
N HIS A 104 8.47 13.67 -14.61
CA HIS A 104 7.42 13.08 -13.78
C HIS A 104 7.80 11.68 -13.27
N LEU A 105 8.36 10.83 -14.14
CA LEU A 105 8.77 9.47 -13.77
C LEU A 105 9.97 9.48 -12.81
N VAL A 106 11.01 10.25 -13.11
CA VAL A 106 12.20 10.39 -12.22
C VAL A 106 11.81 10.98 -10.86
N ASN A 107 10.95 12.00 -10.84
CA ASN A 107 10.51 12.61 -9.59
C ASN A 107 9.66 11.67 -8.75
N GLN A 108 8.95 10.69 -9.33
CA GLN A 108 8.24 9.67 -8.55
C GLN A 108 9.21 8.80 -7.75
N ASP A 109 10.33 8.41 -8.35
CA ASP A 109 11.39 7.62 -7.70
C ASP A 109 12.19 8.43 -6.67
N CYS A 110 12.36 9.73 -6.91
CA CYS A 110 13.07 10.63 -6.00
C CYS A 110 12.21 11.14 -4.83
N LYS A 111 10.94 10.74 -4.72
CA LYS A 111 10.09 11.20 -3.60
C LYS A 111 10.69 10.73 -2.27
N PRO A 112 10.97 11.65 -1.33
CA PRO A 112 11.44 11.25 -0.02
C PRO A 112 10.34 10.44 0.69
N PHE A 113 10.77 9.57 1.61
CA PHE A 113 9.83 8.89 2.49
C PHE A 113 9.07 9.93 3.30
N LYS A 114 7.75 9.96 3.13
CA LYS A 114 6.84 10.79 3.92
C LYS A 114 6.18 9.90 4.96
N PRO A 115 6.60 9.96 6.24
CA PRO A 115 5.89 9.25 7.29
C PRO A 115 4.45 9.76 7.36
N HIS A 116 3.49 8.86 7.51
CA HIS A 116 2.11 9.25 7.79
C HIS A 116 2.05 9.66 9.26
N VAL A 117 2.28 10.93 9.55
CA VAL A 117 2.24 11.49 10.91
C VAL A 117 0.94 12.25 11.10
N ASN A 118 0.19 11.93 12.15
CA ASN A 118 -0.96 12.72 12.59
C ASN A 118 -0.49 13.84 13.53
N ALA A 119 0.53 14.61 13.15
CA ALA A 119 1.05 15.70 13.99
C ALA A 119 0.54 17.05 13.49
N TYR A 120 0.06 17.87 14.43
CA TYR A 120 -0.30 19.26 14.21
C TYR A 120 0.94 20.15 14.41
N THR A 121 1.13 21.14 13.54
CA THR A 121 2.44 21.82 13.33
C THR A 121 2.75 22.99 14.25
N ASP A 122 1.83 23.46 15.10
CA ASP A 122 2.05 24.75 15.80
C ASP A 122 2.59 24.63 17.24
N GLU A 123 2.72 23.42 17.80
CA GLU A 123 3.22 23.17 19.18
C GLU A 123 3.90 21.79 19.28
N PRO A 124 4.67 21.46 20.35
CA PRO A 124 5.46 20.22 20.39
C PRO A 124 4.59 19.00 20.09
N LEU A 125 5.05 18.17 19.15
CA LEU A 125 4.30 17.08 18.49
C LEU A 125 3.29 16.39 19.43
N LEU A 126 2.03 16.80 19.33
CA LEU A 126 0.91 16.07 19.90
C LEU A 126 0.60 14.89 18.97
N ASN A 127 1.01 13.68 19.37
CA ASN A 127 0.78 12.44 18.62
C ASN A 127 -0.44 11.64 19.12
N GLU A 128 -1.17 12.14 20.12
CA GLU A 128 -2.35 11.47 20.68
C GLU A 128 -3.62 11.92 19.96
N ASN A 129 -4.22 11.00 19.18
CA ASN A 129 -5.45 11.25 18.42
C ASN A 129 -6.59 11.86 19.26
N ILE A 130 -6.71 11.48 20.54
CA ILE A 130 -7.75 11.99 21.46
C ILE A 130 -7.54 13.47 21.76
N ARG A 131 -6.28 13.91 21.95
CA ARG A 131 -5.97 15.31 22.23
C ARG A 131 -6.17 16.20 21.01
N ILE A 132 -5.89 15.68 19.82
CA ILE A 132 -6.19 16.35 18.55
C ILE A 132 -7.69 16.60 18.45
N LEU A 133 -8.52 15.55 18.61
CA LEU A 133 -9.98 15.66 18.55
C LEU A 133 -10.56 16.59 19.62
N GLY A 134 -10.04 16.56 20.86
CA GLY A 134 -10.45 17.47 21.92
C GLY A 134 -10.14 18.94 21.60
N ARG A 135 -9.01 19.22 20.93
CA ARG A 135 -8.66 20.58 20.50
C ARG A 135 -9.50 21.04 19.31
N TRP A 136 -9.81 20.15 18.35
CA TRP A 136 -10.80 20.44 17.31
C TRP A 136 -12.16 20.79 17.93
N ASN A 137 -12.58 20.09 18.97
CA ASN A 137 -13.83 20.44 19.67
C ASN A 137 -13.75 21.87 20.25
N ASN A 138 -12.64 22.23 20.90
CA ASN A 138 -12.49 23.54 21.54
C ASN A 138 -12.38 24.70 20.53
N GLN A 139 -11.72 24.52 19.39
CA GLN A 139 -11.56 25.56 18.35
C GLN A 139 -12.88 25.95 17.67
N PHE A 140 -13.84 25.03 17.64
CA PHE A 140 -15.16 25.22 17.03
C PHE A 140 -16.27 25.41 18.08
N SER A 141 -15.88 25.50 19.36
CA SER A 141 -16.77 25.83 20.48
C SER A 141 -16.64 27.30 20.94
N GLU A 142 -15.72 28.07 20.34
CA GLU A 142 -15.73 29.54 20.31
C GLU A 142 -16.45 30.03 19.05
#